data_AF-A0A1B7K0H8-F1
#
_entry.id   AF-A0A1B7K0H8-F1
#
_cell.length_a   1.000
_cell.length_b   1.000
_cell.length_c   1.000
_cell.angle_alpha   90.00
_cell.angle_beta   90.00
_cell.angle_gamma   90.00
#
_symmetry.space_group_name_H-M   'P 1'
#
loop_
_entity.id
_entity.type
_entity.pdbx_description
1 polymer ?
#
loop_
_entity_poly.entity_id
_entity_poly.type
_entity_poly.pdbx_seq_one_letter_code
_entity_poly.pdbx_strand_id
1 'polypeptide(L)'
;MSNNLTIKSLTPAISGWWAKITDNDEDKTEWYSPVAAWALCDVSYEKESKVYTQILPVLTGESGMEPLHPAETYSELLYLPNDKFIRMGEPCVYSWAIVKGDGK
;
A
#
# COMPACT_ATOMS: atom_id res chain seq x y z
N MET A 1 10.65 -21.58 1.97
CA MET A 1 9.27 -21.44 2.48
C MET A 1 8.84 -20.08 2.00
N SER A 2 7.82 -19.99 1.13
CA SER A 2 7.38 -18.69 0.61
C SER A 2 6.88 -17.79 1.74
N ASN A 3 7.06 -16.47 1.58
CA ASN A 3 6.37 -15.49 2.41
C ASN A 3 4.87 -15.77 2.36
N ASN A 4 4.20 -15.77 3.51
CA ASN A 4 2.79 -16.11 3.60
C ASN A 4 2.08 -15.14 4.53
N LEU A 5 0.84 -14.81 4.15
CA LEU A 5 -0.02 -13.87 4.82
C LEU A 5 -1.40 -14.53 4.99
N THR A 6 -1.82 -14.67 6.26
CA THR A 6 -3.16 -15.15 6.59
C THR A 6 -3.96 -14.02 7.23
N ILE A 7 -5.04 -13.59 6.58
CA ILE A 7 -5.91 -12.52 7.07
C ILE A 7 -6.79 -13.07 8.21
N LYS A 8 -6.77 -12.39 9.36
CA LYS A 8 -7.64 -12.67 10.51
C LYS A 8 -8.88 -11.79 10.54
N SER A 9 -8.73 -10.51 10.20
CA SER A 9 -9.84 -9.58 10.13
C SER A 9 -9.52 -8.40 9.22
N LEU A 10 -10.57 -7.72 8.75
CA LEU A 10 -10.50 -6.54 7.91
C LEU A 10 -11.32 -5.42 8.55
N THR A 11 -10.75 -4.23 8.64
CA THR A 11 -11.44 -3.01 9.08
C THR A 11 -11.34 -1.98 7.97
N PRO A 12 -12.46 -1.41 7.46
CA PRO A 12 -12.41 -0.37 6.43
C PRO A 12 -11.56 0.82 6.89
N ALA A 13 -10.75 1.37 5.98
CA ALA A 13 -10.02 2.58 6.26
C ALA A 13 -10.96 3.79 6.10
N ILE A 14 -10.78 4.81 6.92
CA ILE A 14 -11.41 6.11 6.65
C ILE A 14 -10.82 6.69 5.36
N SER A 15 -11.64 7.38 4.57
CA SER A 15 -11.15 8.04 3.36
C SER A 15 -10.05 9.06 3.70
N GLY A 16 -9.02 9.13 2.85
CA GLY A 16 -7.85 9.99 3.03
C GLY A 16 -6.58 9.26 3.47
N TRP A 17 -6.62 7.96 3.73
CA TRP A 17 -5.39 7.17 3.93
C TRP A 17 -4.77 6.75 2.60
N TRP A 18 -3.47 6.96 2.46
CA TRP A 18 -2.68 6.64 1.28
C TRP A 18 -1.39 5.94 1.68
N ALA A 19 -0.98 4.96 0.89
CA ALA A 19 0.36 4.41 0.92
C ALA A 19 1.20 5.13 -0.13
N LYS A 20 2.29 5.77 0.31
CA LYS A 20 3.33 6.31 -0.55
C LYS A 20 4.40 5.25 -0.72
N ILE A 21 4.69 4.92 -1.98
CA ILE A 21 5.69 3.93 -2.35
C ILE A 21 6.77 4.65 -3.16
N THR A 22 8.02 4.30 -2.88
CA THR A 22 9.18 4.80 -3.60
C THR A 22 9.87 3.60 -4.22
N ASP A 23 9.90 3.57 -5.55
CA ASP A 23 10.57 2.51 -6.27
C ASP A 23 12.09 2.61 -6.08
N ASN A 24 12.77 1.46 -6.13
CA ASN A 24 14.22 1.38 -6.05
C ASN A 24 14.88 1.58 -7.43
N ASP A 25 14.35 2.49 -8.24
CA ASP A 25 14.93 2.89 -9.52
C ASP A 25 15.90 4.09 -9.36
N GLU A 26 16.64 4.43 -10.41
CA GLU A 26 17.61 5.55 -10.38
C GLU A 26 16.93 6.89 -10.11
N ASP A 27 15.68 7.04 -10.57
CA ASP A 27 14.88 8.25 -10.47
C ASP A 27 14.11 8.38 -9.14
N LYS A 28 14.12 7.32 -8.32
CA LYS A 28 13.33 7.19 -7.07
C LYS A 28 11.87 7.56 -7.29
N THR A 29 11.26 6.96 -8.30
CA THR A 29 9.88 7.25 -8.69
C THR A 29 8.95 7.07 -7.49
N GLU A 30 8.22 8.13 -7.15
CA GLU A 30 7.24 8.12 -6.07
C GLU A 30 5.83 7.97 -6.64
N TRP A 31 5.07 7.06 -6.06
CA TRP A 31 3.67 6.88 -6.40
C TRP A 31 2.83 6.54 -5.17
N TYR A 32 1.52 6.73 -5.30
CA TYR A 32 0.57 6.56 -4.22
C TYR A 32 -0.46 5.50 -4.57
N SER A 33 -0.97 4.81 -3.54
CA SER A 33 -2.14 3.93 -3.64
C SER A 33 -3.09 4.20 -2.48
N PRO A 34 -4.41 4.30 -2.72
CA PRO A 34 -5.36 4.50 -1.64
C PRO A 34 -5.41 3.26 -0.75
N VAL A 35 -5.43 3.47 0.57
CA VAL A 35 -5.62 2.39 1.53
C VAL A 35 -7.12 2.13 1.66
N ALA A 36 -7.58 0.97 1.19
CA ALA A 36 -8.99 0.59 1.23
C ALA A 36 -9.41 0.09 2.62
N ALA A 37 -8.52 -0.65 3.30
CA ALA A 37 -8.76 -1.26 4.60
C ALA A 37 -7.46 -1.50 5.37
N TRP A 38 -7.63 -1.89 6.62
CA TRP A 38 -6.58 -2.41 7.51
C TRP A 38 -6.83 -3.89 7.74
N ALA A 39 -5.86 -4.72 7.40
CA ALA A 39 -5.91 -6.16 7.62
C ALA A 39 -5.10 -6.54 8.86
N LEU A 40 -5.71 -7.20 9.83
CA LEU A 40 -4.97 -7.90 10.88
C LEU A 40 -4.54 -9.25 10.30
N CYS A 41 -3.24 -9.47 10.18
CA CYS A 41 -2.68 -10.63 9.50
C CYS A 41 -1.72 -11.38 10.41
N ASP A 42 -1.69 -12.70 10.26
CA ASP A 42 -0.52 -13.50 10.64
C ASP A 42 0.44 -13.54 9.45
N VAL A 43 1.68 -13.14 9.71
CA VAL A 43 2.75 -12.98 8.74
C VAL A 43 3.88 -13.93 9.07
N SER A 44 4.31 -14.72 8.08
CA SER A 44 5.50 -15.56 8.18
C SER A 44 6.49 -15.18 7.09
N TYR A 45 7.75 -14.99 7.49
CA TYR A 45 8.84 -14.62 6.60
C TYR A 45 9.64 -15.85 6.17
N GLU A 46 10.12 -15.85 4.93
CA GLU A 46 11.02 -16.88 4.46
C GLU A 46 12.28 -16.95 5.35
N LYS A 47 12.56 -18.15 5.88
CA LYS A 47 13.66 -18.47 6.83
C LYS A 47 13.40 -18.14 8.29
N GLU A 48 12.21 -17.66 8.65
CA GLU A 48 11.79 -17.54 10.04
C GLU A 48 10.78 -18.62 10.41
N SER A 49 10.94 -19.24 11.59
CA SER A 49 9.96 -20.19 12.13
C SER A 49 8.83 -19.50 12.90
N LYS A 50 8.97 -18.20 13.16
CA LYS A 50 8.03 -17.42 13.95
C LYS A 50 6.97 -16.79 13.05
N VAL A 51 5.74 -16.83 13.54
CA VAL A 51 4.61 -16.09 12.97
C VAL A 51 4.42 -14.81 13.78
N TYR A 52 4.20 -13.69 13.09
CA TYR A 52 3.97 -12.39 13.69
C TYR A 52 2.57 -11.91 13.34
N THR A 53 1.84 -11.41 14.34
CA THR A 53 0.57 -10.74 14.08
C THR A 53 0.85 -9.25 13.81
N GLN A 54 0.41 -8.75 12.66
CA GLN A 54 0.65 -7.38 12.20
C GLN A 54 -0.62 -6.77 11.60
N ILE A 55 -0.74 -5.45 11.66
CA ILE A 55 -1.78 -4.71 10.93
C ILE A 55 -1.14 -4.17 9.65
N LEU A 56 -1.70 -4.53 8.50
CA LEU A 56 -1.17 -4.20 7.18
C LEU A 56 -2.18 -3.37 6.37
N PRO A 57 -1.73 -2.41 5.57
CA PRO A 57 -2.61 -1.67 4.66
C PRO A 57 -3.08 -2.59 3.53
N VAL A 58 -4.37 -2.56 3.24
CA VAL A 58 -4.95 -3.21 2.05
C VAL A 58 -4.95 -2.19 0.93
N LEU A 59 -4.15 -2.48 -0.09
CA LEU A 59 -3.99 -1.60 -1.24
C LEU A 59 -4.87 -2.07 -2.39
N THR A 60 -5.36 -1.12 -3.17
CA THR A 60 -6.04 -1.42 -4.43
C THR A 60 -5.00 -1.69 -5.50
N GLY A 61 -5.13 -2.81 -6.19
CA GLY A 61 -4.34 -3.18 -7.36
C GLY A 61 -5.23 -3.75 -8.46
N GLU A 62 -4.61 -4.26 -9.50
CA GLU A 62 -5.31 -4.77 -10.68
C GLU A 62 -6.05 -6.08 -10.40
N SER A 63 -5.45 -6.93 -9.58
CA SER A 63 -6.01 -8.21 -9.15
C SER A 63 -7.09 -8.07 -8.07
N GLY A 64 -7.37 -6.85 -7.61
CA GLY A 64 -8.33 -6.57 -6.55
C GLY A 64 -7.70 -5.82 -5.38
N MET A 65 -8.03 -6.23 -4.16
CA MET A 65 -7.58 -5.59 -2.93
C MET A 65 -6.84 -6.59 -2.07
N GLU A 66 -5.56 -6.35 -1.83
CA GLU A 66 -4.70 -7.27 -1.09
C GLU A 66 -3.89 -6.52 -0.01
N PRO A 67 -3.66 -7.13 1.16
CA PRO A 67 -2.75 -6.59 2.15
C PRO A 67 -1.32 -6.54 1.60
N LEU A 68 -0.64 -5.40 1.73
CA LEU A 68 0.76 -5.27 1.33
C LEU A 68 1.67 -6.06 2.29
N HIS A 69 2.33 -7.09 1.80
CA HIS A 69 3.27 -7.85 2.62
C HIS A 69 4.54 -7.01 2.88
N PRO A 70 5.05 -6.89 4.12
CA PRO A 70 6.20 -6.03 4.44
C PRO A 70 7.50 -6.36 3.69
N ALA A 71 7.62 -7.60 3.18
CA ALA A 71 8.77 -8.03 2.38
C ALA A 71 8.66 -7.72 0.88
N GLU A 72 7.48 -7.32 0.38
CA GLU A 72 7.28 -6.98 -1.03
C GLU A 72 7.79 -5.57 -1.33
N THR A 73 7.41 -4.59 -0.51
CA THR A 73 7.76 -3.18 -0.72
C THR A 73 7.62 -2.41 0.59
N TYR A 74 8.51 -1.43 0.79
CA TYR A 74 8.35 -0.45 1.85
C TYR A 74 7.33 0.61 1.42
N SER A 75 6.36 0.91 2.28
CA SER A 75 5.43 2.01 2.07
C SER A 75 5.36 2.90 3.31
N GLU A 76 5.25 4.21 3.07
CA GLU A 76 4.92 5.19 4.09
C GLU A 76 3.41 5.42 4.10
N LEU A 77 2.77 5.29 5.27
CA LEU A 77 1.33 5.49 5.42
C LEU A 77 1.02 6.93 5.81
N LEU A 78 0.28 7.63 4.96
CA LEU A 78 -0.01 9.05 5.09
C LEU A 78 -1.52 9.28 5.18
N TYR A 79 -1.92 10.15 6.10
CA TYR A 79 -3.29 10.65 6.16
C TYR A 79 -3.38 12.00 5.46
N LEU A 80 -3.86 11.98 4.22
CA LEU A 80 -3.96 13.10 3.28
C LEU A 80 -5.42 13.28 2.82
N PRO A 81 -6.33 13.71 3.72
CA PRO A 81 -7.76 13.79 3.42
C PRO A 81 -8.14 14.93 2.47
N ASN A 82 -7.31 15.96 2.36
CA ASN A 82 -7.58 17.17 1.56
C ASN A 82 -6.83 17.20 0.23
N ASP A 83 -5.85 16.32 0.06
CA ASP A 83 -5.02 16.27 -1.12
C ASP A 83 -5.77 15.61 -2.28
N LYS A 84 -5.49 16.11 -3.48
CA LYS A 84 -6.08 15.60 -4.71
C LYS A 84 -5.07 14.71 -5.39
N PHE A 85 -5.57 13.60 -5.94
CA PHE A 85 -4.75 12.64 -6.65
C PHE A 85 -5.30 12.45 -8.05
N ILE A 86 -4.39 12.34 -9.02
CA ILE A 86 -4.72 11.97 -10.39
C ILE A 86 -4.23 10.56 -10.62
N ARG A 87 -5.09 9.73 -11.21
CA ARG A 87 -4.72 8.39 -11.65
C ARG A 87 -3.78 8.51 -12.85
N MET A 88 -2.61 7.92 -12.71
CA MET A 88 -1.57 7.83 -13.73
C MET A 88 -1.52 6.39 -14.26
N GLY A 89 -1.00 6.22 -15.48
CA GLY A 89 -0.78 4.91 -16.10
C GLY A 89 -1.92 4.40 -16.98
N GLU A 90 -1.69 3.23 -17.58
CA GLU A 90 -2.59 2.55 -18.52
C GLU A 90 -3.61 1.65 -17.78
N PRO A 91 -4.68 1.15 -18.45
CA PRO A 91 -5.52 0.11 -17.87
C PRO A 91 -4.66 -1.08 -17.46
N CYS A 92 -4.80 -1.52 -16.21
CA CYS A 92 -3.97 -2.57 -15.64
C CYS A 92 -2.48 -2.23 -15.48
N VAL A 93 -2.12 -0.95 -15.28
CA VAL A 93 -0.94 -0.47 -14.53
C VAL A 93 -1.29 0.92 -14.05
N TYR A 94 -1.96 1.04 -12.90
CA TYR A 94 -2.40 2.34 -12.40
C TYR A 94 -1.80 2.69 -11.05
N SER A 95 -1.30 3.92 -10.98
CA SER A 95 -0.76 4.52 -9.76
C SER A 95 -1.40 5.89 -9.56
N TRP A 96 -1.23 6.49 -8.39
CA TRP A 96 -1.73 7.83 -8.11
C TRP A 96 -0.58 8.79 -7.93
N ALA A 97 -0.69 9.98 -8.54
CA ALA A 97 0.22 11.08 -8.29
C ALA A 97 -0.52 12.18 -7.53
N ILE A 98 0.13 12.73 -6.51
CA ILE A 98 -0.39 13.90 -5.78
C ILE A 98 -0.37 15.13 -6.69
N VAL A 99 -1.49 15.83 -6.78
CA VAL A 99 -1.58 17.10 -7.47
C VAL A 99 -0.99 18.15 -6.55
N LYS A 100 0.28 18.49 -6.77
CA LYS A 100 0.86 19.69 -6.15
C LYS A 100 0.07 20.88 -6.67
N GLY A 101 -0.72 21.52 -5.80
CA GLY A 101 -1.35 22.78 -6.16
C GLY A 101 -0.25 23.76 -6.57
N ASP A 102 -0.46 24.48 -7.68
CA ASP A 102 0.44 25.56 -8.09
C ASP A 102 0.73 26.41 -6.86
N GLY A 103 1.99 26.37 -6.42
CA GLY A 103 2.45 27.17 -5.31
C GLY A 103 2.08 28.62 -5.61
N LYS A 104 1.35 29.24 -4.67
CA LYS A 104 1.30 30.70 -4.60
C LYS A 104 2.67 31.25 -4.25
#